data_AF-A0AAN6B8J1-F1
#
_entry.id   AF-A0AAN6B8J1-F1
#
_cell.length_a   1.000
_cell.length_b   1.000
_cell.length_c   1.000
_cell.angle_alpha   90.00
_cell.angle_beta   90.00
_cell.angle_gamma   90.00
#
_symmetry.space_group_name_H-M   'P 1'
#
loop_
_entity.id
_entity.type
_entity.pdbx_description
1 polymer ?
#
loop_
_entity_poly.entity_id
_entity_poly.type
_entity_poly.pdbx_seq_one_letter_code
_entity_poly.pdbx_strand_id
1 'polypeptide(L)'
;MVNQKDKERKEHVAHIIEIPDEYRLVVDDQEGVDDPYHLLWWGHKDDEEKQIQITLNRHTGNLIEFRIDDGNSFSSDKGAIEENKAREVANTFLKKYTKEGYEFYTYVTVKDDRRGWKEVNYMQEVNSYPLPNTGCVVRVHPSDNVVHFHYNGQKAIEKKPLWPSEIVGENIVLENLKARQDMRLVFVDLTYSSCEYENGEEVKGYHLVYEPEPSHAFIDASTGKDLYGPEHYKLPSTVLVDKPLKSSQKKDVFDLFDWDKEKFVKIDEKVDEDEVRIKFVLKEELQKEIEEKDSYSMDEFYKKHFPMLKHDEFVVITLDKETNQLLSFFMWKDEKKRKTILSREQCLSKALQFLEHIIPDATKYVQLWDNYEEEEGIERFSFSIYVNDIHVERKYIMININAENGAVMHYSGESGNFIKELLAYETTPKVTKEKALEIYREAIRVKLEWFVDHDAEETKYKLLYKQTTDEKHKEPFDCSREIRYIDAQTGRKIWSK
;
A
#
# COMPACT_ATOMS: atom_id res chain seq x y z
N MET A 1 -8.17 -22.37 32.58
CA MET A 1 -8.93 -21.32 33.29
C MET A 1 -9.07 -20.14 32.34
N VAL A 2 -10.24 -19.51 32.27
CA VAL A 2 -10.42 -18.24 31.51
C VAL A 2 -9.65 -17.14 32.24
N ASN A 3 -8.95 -16.26 31.53
CA ASN A 3 -8.25 -15.14 32.15
C ASN A 3 -9.29 -14.12 32.67
N GLN A 4 -9.11 -13.63 33.89
CA GLN A 4 -9.97 -12.59 34.47
C GLN A 4 -10.00 -11.32 33.58
N LYS A 5 -8.85 -10.91 33.01
CA LYS A 5 -8.75 -9.75 32.09
C LYS A 5 -9.56 -9.98 30.80
N ASP A 6 -9.51 -11.19 30.24
CA ASP A 6 -10.32 -11.58 29.07
C ASP A 6 -11.82 -11.48 29.40
N LYS A 7 -12.26 -12.05 30.53
CA LYS A 7 -13.65 -11.97 30.97
C LYS A 7 -14.12 -10.51 31.15
N GLU A 8 -13.33 -9.67 31.82
CA GLU A 8 -13.65 -8.25 32.02
C GLU A 8 -13.77 -7.49 30.69
N ARG A 9 -12.89 -7.76 29.71
CA ARG A 9 -12.99 -7.15 28.38
C ARG A 9 -14.16 -7.68 27.57
N LYS A 10 -14.49 -8.97 27.65
CA LYS A 10 -15.72 -9.52 27.04
C LYS A 10 -16.97 -8.86 27.63
N GLU A 11 -17.07 -8.71 28.95
CA GLU A 11 -18.17 -7.98 29.60
C GLU A 11 -18.22 -6.50 29.18
N HIS A 12 -17.07 -5.85 29.02
CA HIS A 12 -16.99 -4.46 28.56
C HIS A 12 -17.57 -4.27 27.15
N VAL A 13 -17.23 -5.16 26.20
CA VAL A 13 -17.69 -5.06 24.80
C VAL A 13 -18.97 -5.86 24.49
N ALA A 14 -19.52 -6.60 25.44
CA ALA A 14 -20.76 -7.39 25.28
C ALA A 14 -21.96 -6.56 24.79
N HIS A 15 -21.95 -5.26 25.05
CA HIS A 15 -22.96 -4.35 24.54
C HIS A 15 -22.86 -4.11 23.02
N ILE A 16 -21.69 -4.37 22.40
CA ILE A 16 -21.40 -4.30 20.95
C ILE A 16 -21.62 -5.68 20.31
N ILE A 17 -20.92 -6.69 20.82
CA ILE A 17 -20.92 -8.09 20.35
C ILE A 17 -20.63 -9.05 21.52
N GLU A 18 -21.28 -10.21 21.52
CA GLU A 18 -20.93 -11.33 22.38
C GLU A 18 -19.70 -12.06 21.79
N ILE A 19 -18.55 -11.96 22.46
CA ILE A 19 -17.31 -12.60 22.02
C ILE A 19 -17.34 -14.11 22.37
N PRO A 20 -17.38 -15.04 21.39
CA PRO A 20 -17.57 -16.46 21.66
C PRO A 20 -16.44 -17.07 22.51
N ASP A 21 -16.71 -18.21 23.14
CA ASP A 21 -15.74 -18.84 24.04
C ASP A 21 -14.55 -19.48 23.31
N GLU A 22 -14.65 -19.78 22.02
CA GLU A 22 -13.54 -20.19 21.16
C GLU A 22 -12.52 -19.06 20.89
N TYR A 23 -12.86 -17.80 21.20
CA TYR A 23 -11.97 -16.64 21.13
C TYR A 23 -11.34 -16.29 22.49
N ARG A 24 -10.06 -15.91 22.48
CA ARG A 24 -9.29 -15.44 23.65
C ARG A 24 -8.70 -14.06 23.39
N LEU A 25 -8.69 -13.18 24.40
CA LEU A 25 -8.02 -11.89 24.33
C LEU A 25 -6.52 -12.09 24.02
N VAL A 26 -5.99 -11.34 23.06
CA VAL A 26 -4.58 -11.36 22.64
C VAL A 26 -3.95 -9.96 22.61
N VAL A 27 -4.74 -8.89 22.46
CA VAL A 27 -4.31 -7.49 22.65
C VAL A 27 -5.35 -6.73 23.48
N ASP A 28 -4.87 -5.89 24.41
CA ASP A 28 -5.60 -4.91 25.19
C ASP A 28 -4.66 -3.72 25.44
N ASP A 29 -4.48 -2.90 24.40
CA ASP A 29 -3.47 -1.84 24.36
C ASP A 29 -4.10 -0.45 24.52
N GLN A 30 -3.65 0.26 25.57
CA GLN A 30 -4.09 1.59 25.98
C GLN A 30 -2.99 2.65 25.89
N GLU A 31 -1.76 2.28 25.52
CA GLU A 31 -0.59 3.18 25.58
C GLU A 31 0.24 3.20 24.28
N GLY A 32 0.29 2.09 23.52
CA GLY A 32 1.06 1.93 22.29
C GLY A 32 0.32 2.28 21.00
N VAL A 33 -0.98 2.60 21.07
CA VAL A 33 -1.77 3.11 19.93
C VAL A 33 -1.83 4.63 20.01
N ASP A 34 -1.80 5.31 18.84
CA ASP A 34 -1.99 6.76 18.70
C ASP A 34 -3.03 7.28 19.70
N ASP A 35 -2.63 8.24 20.54
CA ASP A 35 -3.52 8.89 21.50
C ASP A 35 -4.61 9.63 20.70
N PRO A 36 -5.87 9.15 20.69
CA PRO A 36 -6.60 8.69 21.87
C PRO A 36 -7.32 7.33 21.71
N TYR A 37 -6.69 6.29 21.17
CA TYR A 37 -7.35 5.00 20.92
C TYR A 37 -7.09 3.92 21.98
N HIS A 38 -7.99 2.94 22.09
CA HIS A 38 -7.84 1.72 22.90
C HIS A 38 -8.19 0.53 22.00
N LEU A 39 -7.21 -0.32 21.71
CA LEU A 39 -7.37 -1.50 20.86
C LEU A 39 -7.59 -2.77 21.69
N LEU A 40 -8.65 -3.49 21.38
CA LEU A 40 -8.97 -4.82 21.91
C LEU A 40 -9.00 -5.82 20.76
N TRP A 41 -8.26 -6.92 20.88
CA TRP A 41 -8.17 -7.97 19.87
C TRP A 41 -8.32 -9.33 20.53
N TRP A 42 -9.23 -10.15 20.00
CA TRP A 42 -9.35 -11.56 20.31
C TRP A 42 -8.97 -12.42 19.11
N GLY A 43 -8.10 -13.41 19.33
CA GLY A 43 -7.78 -14.46 18.36
C GLY A 43 -8.53 -15.75 18.69
N HIS A 44 -8.96 -16.48 17.67
CA HIS A 44 -9.53 -17.81 17.84
C HIS A 44 -8.46 -18.78 18.37
N LYS A 45 -8.88 -19.78 19.16
CA LYS A 45 -7.95 -20.69 19.86
C LYS A 45 -7.21 -21.65 18.93
N ASP A 46 -7.86 -22.06 17.84
CA ASP A 46 -7.39 -23.12 16.93
C ASP A 46 -7.05 -22.62 15.51
N ASP A 47 -7.18 -21.31 15.24
CA ASP A 47 -7.04 -20.73 13.89
C ASP A 47 -6.62 -19.25 14.01
N GLU A 48 -5.35 -18.93 13.75
CA GLU A 48 -4.81 -17.59 14.04
C GLU A 48 -5.26 -16.51 13.03
N GLU A 49 -5.77 -16.91 11.85
CA GLU A 49 -6.37 -16.00 10.86
C GLU A 49 -7.74 -15.46 11.33
N LYS A 50 -8.42 -16.19 12.22
CA LYS A 50 -9.72 -15.81 12.76
C LYS A 50 -9.60 -14.87 13.95
N GLN A 51 -10.09 -13.65 13.77
CA GLN A 51 -9.97 -12.59 14.76
C GLN A 51 -11.22 -11.73 14.88
N ILE A 52 -11.39 -11.16 16.07
CA ILE A 52 -12.33 -10.08 16.36
C ILE A 52 -11.52 -8.90 16.92
N GLN A 53 -11.63 -7.74 16.29
CA GLN A 53 -10.95 -6.50 16.69
C GLN A 53 -11.97 -5.41 17.00
N ILE A 54 -11.74 -4.64 18.04
CA ILE A 54 -12.56 -3.51 18.48
C ILE A 54 -11.63 -2.37 18.91
N THR A 55 -11.76 -1.22 18.27
CA THR A 55 -11.04 0.02 18.62
C THR A 55 -12.02 1.03 19.19
N LEU A 56 -11.79 1.46 20.43
CA LEU A 56 -12.58 2.47 21.12
C LEU A 56 -11.79 3.78 21.26
N ASN A 57 -12.47 4.92 21.35
CA ASN A 57 -11.85 6.15 21.83
C ASN A 57 -11.69 6.09 23.36
N ARG A 58 -10.45 6.22 23.87
CA ARG A 58 -10.13 6.05 25.30
C ARG A 58 -10.77 7.10 26.22
N HIS A 59 -11.17 8.26 25.68
CA HIS A 59 -11.77 9.35 26.46
C HIS A 59 -13.29 9.37 26.41
N THR A 60 -13.92 8.95 25.30
CA THR A 60 -15.39 8.98 25.13
C THR A 60 -16.05 7.61 25.20
N GLY A 61 -15.30 6.53 25.01
CA GLY A 61 -15.84 5.17 24.86
C GLY A 61 -16.56 4.92 23.52
N ASN A 62 -16.54 5.89 22.59
CA ASN A 62 -17.16 5.72 21.27
C ASN A 62 -16.44 4.63 20.47
N LEU A 63 -17.21 3.86 19.71
CA LEU A 63 -16.67 2.90 18.75
C LEU A 63 -16.02 3.64 17.57
N ILE A 64 -14.77 3.30 17.27
CA ILE A 64 -14.01 3.83 16.11
C ILE A 64 -13.94 2.77 15.01
N GLU A 65 -13.58 1.54 15.39
CA GLU A 65 -13.51 0.40 14.47
C GLU A 65 -13.99 -0.87 15.16
N PHE A 66 -14.62 -1.75 14.38
CA PHE A 66 -14.99 -3.10 14.76
C PHE A 66 -14.86 -3.99 13.54
N ARG A 67 -14.25 -5.18 13.70
CA ARG A 67 -13.99 -6.09 12.60
C ARG A 67 -14.03 -7.54 13.05
N ILE A 68 -14.63 -8.40 12.22
CA ILE A 68 -14.58 -9.86 12.33
C ILE A 68 -13.95 -10.41 11.05
N ASP A 69 -12.77 -11.00 11.14
CA ASP A 69 -12.10 -11.71 10.03
C ASP A 69 -12.25 -13.23 10.14
N ASP A 70 -13.41 -13.70 10.60
CA ASP A 70 -13.78 -15.11 10.47
C ASP A 70 -14.83 -15.25 9.37
N GLY A 71 -14.39 -15.65 8.18
CA GLY A 71 -15.26 -15.87 7.02
C GLY A 71 -16.34 -16.94 7.22
N ASN A 72 -16.24 -17.74 8.29
CA ASN A 72 -17.20 -18.77 8.66
C ASN A 72 -17.97 -18.45 9.96
N SER A 73 -17.69 -17.32 10.64
CA SER A 73 -18.35 -16.93 11.90
C SER A 73 -19.87 -16.85 11.79
N PHE A 74 -20.37 -16.55 10.60
CA PHE A 74 -21.79 -16.56 10.27
C PHE A 74 -22.06 -17.55 9.13
N SER A 75 -22.14 -18.84 9.47
CA SER A 75 -22.75 -19.80 8.54
C SER A 75 -24.16 -19.34 8.14
N SER A 76 -24.43 -19.26 6.85
CA SER A 76 -25.77 -18.94 6.35
C SER A 76 -26.06 -19.62 5.01
N ASP A 77 -27.08 -20.48 5.00
CA ASP A 77 -27.70 -21.00 3.78
C ASP A 77 -28.55 -19.93 3.04
N LYS A 78 -28.54 -18.69 3.54
CA LYS A 78 -29.20 -17.53 2.94
C LYS A 78 -28.37 -16.99 1.77
N GLY A 79 -29.06 -16.58 0.70
CA GLY A 79 -28.44 -15.77 -0.36
C GLY A 79 -28.06 -14.36 0.12
N ALA A 80 -27.48 -13.56 -0.78
CA ALA A 80 -27.05 -12.19 -0.50
C ALA A 80 -28.17 -11.35 0.15
N ILE A 81 -27.80 -10.51 1.12
CA ILE A 81 -28.75 -9.65 1.84
C ILE A 81 -29.26 -8.51 0.94
N GLU A 82 -30.57 -8.26 0.96
CA GLU A 82 -31.18 -7.15 0.23
C GLU A 82 -30.70 -5.79 0.78
N GLU A 83 -30.51 -4.82 -0.11
CA GLU A 83 -29.93 -3.51 0.25
C GLU A 83 -30.71 -2.74 1.31
N ASN A 84 -32.04 -2.78 1.23
CA ASN A 84 -32.89 -2.14 2.22
C ASN A 84 -32.74 -2.81 3.59
N LYS A 85 -32.60 -4.14 3.62
CA LYS A 85 -32.39 -4.90 4.86
C LYS A 85 -31.02 -4.62 5.47
N ALA A 86 -29.96 -4.59 4.65
CA ALA A 86 -28.63 -4.19 5.10
C ALA A 86 -28.62 -2.76 5.66
N ARG A 87 -29.32 -1.81 5.00
CA ARG A 87 -29.45 -0.42 5.46
C ARG A 87 -30.22 -0.31 6.79
N GLU A 88 -31.27 -1.11 7.01
CA GLU A 88 -31.98 -1.18 8.31
C GLU A 88 -31.05 -1.64 9.44
N VAL A 89 -30.29 -2.72 9.22
CA VAL A 89 -29.34 -3.26 10.20
C VAL A 89 -28.26 -2.22 10.51
N ALA A 90 -27.67 -1.62 9.47
CA ALA A 90 -26.64 -0.58 9.62
C ALA A 90 -27.17 0.68 10.34
N ASN A 91 -28.35 1.19 9.98
CA ASN A 91 -28.97 2.33 10.68
C ASN A 91 -29.20 2.04 12.17
N THR A 92 -29.65 0.81 12.49
CA THR A 92 -29.87 0.36 13.86
C THR A 92 -28.57 0.28 14.66
N PHE A 93 -27.49 -0.19 14.03
CA PHE A 93 -26.15 -0.22 14.61
C PHE A 93 -25.61 1.20 14.89
N LEU A 94 -25.65 2.09 13.89
CA LEU A 94 -25.15 3.46 14.03
C LEU A 94 -25.87 4.24 15.14
N LYS A 95 -27.20 4.09 15.24
CA LYS A 95 -28.01 4.72 16.30
C LYS A 95 -27.62 4.28 17.72
N LYS A 96 -26.94 3.14 17.87
CA LYS A 96 -26.52 2.59 19.16
C LYS A 96 -25.08 2.94 19.53
N TYR A 97 -24.14 3.01 18.56
CA TYR A 97 -22.70 3.14 18.84
C TYR A 97 -22.04 4.41 18.30
N THR A 98 -22.74 5.25 17.54
CA THR A 98 -22.27 6.58 17.13
C THR A 98 -23.06 7.66 17.86
N LYS A 99 -22.40 8.79 18.18
CA LYS A 99 -23.02 9.92 18.90
C LYS A 99 -23.98 10.70 17.98
N GLU A 100 -23.63 10.75 16.71
CA GLU A 100 -24.27 11.51 15.65
C GLU A 100 -25.56 10.82 15.14
N GLY A 101 -25.63 9.49 15.22
CA GLY A 101 -26.70 8.70 14.63
C GLY A 101 -26.61 8.62 13.10
N TYR A 102 -27.50 7.88 12.46
CA TYR A 102 -27.52 7.81 10.99
C TYR A 102 -28.18 9.05 10.37
N GLU A 103 -29.01 9.78 11.13
CA GLU A 103 -29.70 11.00 10.68
C GLU A 103 -28.74 12.18 10.38
N PHE A 104 -27.48 12.12 10.85
CA PHE A 104 -26.44 13.12 10.58
C PHE A 104 -25.86 13.03 9.16
N TYR A 105 -25.95 11.85 8.53
CA TYR A 105 -25.41 11.59 7.20
C TYR A 105 -26.43 11.98 6.14
N THR A 106 -25.95 12.71 5.13
CA THR A 106 -26.80 13.25 4.04
C THR A 106 -26.62 12.51 2.73
N TYR A 107 -25.64 11.59 2.67
CA TYR A 107 -25.29 10.79 1.52
C TYR A 107 -25.10 9.32 1.96
N VAL A 108 -25.84 8.39 1.37
CA VAL A 108 -25.78 6.96 1.73
C VAL A 108 -25.78 6.08 0.48
N THR A 109 -24.78 5.22 0.34
CA THR A 109 -24.68 4.24 -0.76
C THR A 109 -24.53 2.83 -0.21
N VAL A 110 -25.05 1.84 -0.93
CA VAL A 110 -24.91 0.42 -0.61
C VAL A 110 -24.15 -0.24 -1.76
N LYS A 111 -23.18 -1.10 -1.44
CA LYS A 111 -22.40 -1.88 -2.43
C LYS A 111 -22.51 -3.37 -2.15
N ASP A 112 -22.40 -4.18 -3.18
CA ASP A 112 -22.14 -5.62 -3.07
C ASP A 112 -20.67 -5.90 -2.78
N ASP A 113 -20.42 -6.82 -1.85
CA ASP A 113 -19.15 -7.51 -1.72
C ASP A 113 -19.19 -8.89 -2.40
N ARG A 114 -18.03 -9.40 -2.81
CA ARG A 114 -17.88 -10.70 -3.47
C ARG A 114 -18.35 -11.89 -2.59
N ARG A 115 -18.46 -11.71 -1.27
CA ARG A 115 -18.99 -12.72 -0.32
C ARG A 115 -20.52 -12.63 -0.11
N GLY A 116 -21.23 -11.81 -0.88
CA GLY A 116 -22.67 -11.57 -0.72
C GLY A 116 -23.02 -10.68 0.48
N TRP A 117 -22.00 -10.08 1.10
CA TRP A 117 -22.18 -9.05 2.13
C TRP A 117 -22.58 -7.73 1.44
N LYS A 118 -23.24 -6.84 2.18
CA LYS A 118 -23.52 -5.48 1.71
C LYS A 118 -22.73 -4.46 2.52
N GLU A 119 -22.01 -3.57 1.84
CA GLU A 119 -21.29 -2.46 2.46
C GLU A 119 -22.13 -1.17 2.35
N VAL A 120 -22.64 -0.70 3.48
CA VAL A 120 -23.38 0.55 3.61
C VAL A 120 -22.41 1.66 4.01
N ASN A 121 -22.19 2.60 3.09
CA ASN A 121 -21.32 3.75 3.26
C ASN A 121 -22.18 4.99 3.58
N TYR A 122 -21.80 5.71 4.64
CA TYR A 122 -22.47 6.91 5.13
C TYR A 122 -21.52 8.10 5.10
N MET A 123 -21.93 9.19 4.48
CA MET A 123 -21.16 10.42 4.35
C MET A 123 -22.08 11.65 4.49
N GLN A 124 -21.49 12.81 4.72
CA GLN A 124 -22.14 14.08 4.43
C GLN A 124 -21.98 14.43 2.94
N GLU A 125 -22.85 15.29 2.42
CA GLU A 125 -22.69 15.89 1.08
C GLU A 125 -22.77 17.42 1.10
N VAL A 126 -22.25 18.03 0.03
CA VAL A 126 -22.53 19.42 -0.37
C VAL A 126 -22.93 19.40 -1.84
N ASN A 127 -24.13 19.91 -2.15
CA ASN A 127 -24.75 19.90 -3.48
C ASN A 127 -24.77 18.51 -4.14
N SER A 128 -25.15 17.47 -3.38
CA SER A 128 -25.20 16.08 -3.85
C SER A 128 -23.87 15.45 -4.25
N TYR A 129 -22.74 16.09 -3.94
CA TYR A 129 -21.42 15.48 -3.99
C TYR A 129 -21.00 14.98 -2.59
N PRO A 130 -20.58 13.71 -2.45
CA PRO A 130 -20.14 13.14 -1.19
C PRO A 130 -18.89 13.87 -0.70
N LEU A 131 -18.82 14.09 0.62
CA LEU A 131 -17.71 14.75 1.28
C LEU A 131 -16.85 13.66 1.95
N PRO A 132 -15.61 13.39 1.46
CA PRO A 132 -14.77 12.34 2.02
C PRO A 132 -14.45 12.57 3.50
N ASN A 133 -14.20 11.50 4.25
CA ASN A 133 -13.81 11.53 5.68
C ASN A 133 -14.85 12.19 6.61
N THR A 134 -16.15 12.09 6.29
CA THR A 134 -17.25 12.72 7.06
C THR A 134 -18.27 11.76 7.68
N GLY A 135 -17.99 10.46 7.67
CA GLY A 135 -18.92 9.47 8.23
C GLY A 135 -18.30 8.10 8.43
N CYS A 136 -18.96 7.04 8.00
CA CYS A 136 -18.60 5.68 8.37
C CYS A 136 -18.99 4.63 7.33
N VAL A 137 -18.39 3.45 7.47
CA VAL A 137 -18.69 2.26 6.68
C VAL A 137 -19.24 1.19 7.61
N VAL A 138 -20.32 0.50 7.22
CA VAL A 138 -20.87 -0.67 7.91
C VAL A 138 -20.96 -1.82 6.91
N ARG A 139 -20.36 -2.99 7.17
CA ARG A 139 -20.59 -4.21 6.38
C ARG A 139 -21.54 -5.14 7.11
N VAL A 140 -22.55 -5.59 6.39
CA VAL A 140 -23.61 -6.46 6.91
C VAL A 140 -23.59 -7.81 6.20
N HIS A 141 -23.56 -8.88 6.99
CA HIS A 141 -23.59 -10.27 6.53
C HIS A 141 -25.01 -10.68 6.09
N PRO A 142 -25.17 -11.65 5.16
CA PRO A 142 -26.41 -12.39 4.89
C PRO A 142 -27.19 -12.91 6.11
N SER A 143 -26.57 -12.99 7.29
CA SER A 143 -27.17 -13.42 8.55
C SER A 143 -27.81 -12.27 9.36
N ASP A 144 -27.91 -11.06 8.79
CA ASP A 144 -28.38 -9.83 9.44
C ASP A 144 -27.42 -9.29 10.54
N ASN A 145 -26.16 -9.72 10.56
CA ASN A 145 -25.14 -9.29 11.51
C ASN A 145 -24.17 -8.26 10.91
N VAL A 146 -23.72 -7.29 11.72
CA VAL A 146 -22.61 -6.40 11.35
C VAL A 146 -21.29 -7.14 11.57
N VAL A 147 -20.44 -7.17 10.55
CA VAL A 147 -19.12 -7.84 10.57
C VAL A 147 -17.95 -6.87 10.46
N HIS A 148 -18.22 -5.64 10.05
CA HIS A 148 -17.25 -4.56 10.03
C HIS A 148 -17.95 -3.21 10.23
N PHE A 149 -17.34 -2.35 11.03
CA PHE A 149 -17.67 -0.94 11.14
C PHE A 149 -16.36 -0.16 11.22
N HIS A 150 -16.25 0.94 10.47
CA HIS A 150 -15.14 1.87 10.57
C HIS A 150 -15.63 3.31 10.45
N TYR A 151 -15.21 4.16 11.39
CA TYR A 151 -15.56 5.57 11.45
C TYR A 151 -14.49 6.43 10.74
N ASN A 152 -14.74 6.77 9.47
CA ASN A 152 -13.89 7.66 8.65
C ASN A 152 -13.84 9.11 9.18
N GLY A 153 -14.74 9.47 10.09
CA GLY A 153 -14.92 10.83 10.57
C GLY A 153 -13.80 11.28 11.52
N GLN A 154 -12.78 11.96 11.01
CA GLN A 154 -12.11 12.97 11.85
C GLN A 154 -13.15 14.04 12.25
N LYS A 155 -12.93 14.72 13.40
CA LYS A 155 -13.87 15.65 14.08
C LYS A 155 -15.04 16.11 13.21
N ALA A 156 -16.25 15.67 13.55
CA ALA A 156 -17.48 15.96 12.82
C ALA A 156 -17.52 17.41 12.33
N ILE A 157 -17.64 17.60 11.00
CA ILE A 157 -17.49 18.92 10.38
C ILE A 157 -18.56 19.88 10.93
N GLU A 158 -18.12 20.83 11.77
CA GLU A 158 -18.99 21.85 12.35
C GLU A 158 -19.52 22.84 11.29
N LYS A 159 -18.79 23.01 10.18
CA LYS A 159 -19.15 23.89 9.08
C LYS A 159 -18.78 23.27 7.72
N LYS A 160 -19.79 22.80 6.98
CA LYS A 160 -19.62 22.27 5.61
C LYS A 160 -18.90 23.29 4.71
N PRO A 161 -18.05 22.83 3.75
CA PRO A 161 -17.41 23.73 2.81
C PRO A 161 -18.44 24.46 1.95
N LEU A 162 -18.10 25.67 1.53
CA LEU A 162 -18.92 26.44 0.60
C LEU A 162 -18.70 25.92 -0.83
N TRP A 163 -19.79 25.82 -1.59
CA TRP A 163 -19.68 25.58 -3.02
C TRP A 163 -19.02 26.78 -3.71
N PRO A 164 -18.10 26.58 -4.68
CA PRO A 164 -17.52 27.66 -5.46
C PRO A 164 -18.61 28.51 -6.15
N SER A 165 -18.41 29.82 -6.21
CA SER A 165 -19.34 30.73 -6.91
C SER A 165 -19.30 30.57 -8.42
N GLU A 166 -18.19 30.08 -8.95
CA GLU A 166 -17.96 29.77 -10.37
C GLU A 166 -17.26 28.42 -10.47
N ILE A 167 -17.61 27.63 -11.49
CA ILE A 167 -16.97 26.36 -11.82
C ILE A 167 -16.65 26.37 -13.31
N VAL A 168 -15.42 26.01 -13.67
CA VAL A 168 -14.97 25.90 -15.06
C VAL A 168 -15.69 24.76 -15.74
N GLY A 169 -16.23 24.99 -16.95
CA GLY A 169 -17.01 24.00 -17.67
C GLY A 169 -16.25 22.71 -17.98
N GLU A 170 -16.89 21.56 -17.74
CA GLU A 170 -16.35 20.19 -17.92
C GLU A 170 -15.57 20.02 -19.24
N ASN A 171 -16.13 20.50 -20.35
CA ASN A 171 -15.51 20.41 -21.67
C ASN A 171 -14.16 21.16 -21.77
N ILE A 172 -14.03 22.32 -21.12
CA ILE A 172 -12.79 23.13 -21.16
C ILE A 172 -11.67 22.38 -20.42
N VAL A 173 -12.00 21.80 -19.25
CA VAL A 173 -11.06 20.97 -18.50
C VAL A 173 -10.68 19.73 -19.31
N LEU A 174 -11.65 19.07 -19.93
CA LEU A 174 -11.44 17.87 -20.74
C LEU A 174 -10.57 18.13 -21.98
N GLU A 175 -10.79 19.23 -22.70
CA GLU A 175 -9.97 19.64 -23.84
C GLU A 175 -8.53 19.93 -23.42
N ASN A 176 -8.32 20.64 -22.30
CA ASN A 176 -7.00 20.93 -21.75
C ASN A 176 -6.25 19.64 -21.33
N LEU A 177 -6.94 18.70 -20.68
CA LEU A 177 -6.37 17.40 -20.32
C LEU A 177 -5.98 16.60 -21.56
N LYS A 178 -6.87 16.49 -22.56
CA LYS A 178 -6.58 15.79 -23.81
C LYS A 178 -5.41 16.43 -24.57
N ALA A 179 -5.32 17.76 -24.61
CA ALA A 179 -4.27 18.48 -25.31
C ALA A 179 -2.87 18.21 -24.74
N ARG A 180 -2.76 18.10 -23.40
CA ARG A 180 -1.47 17.85 -22.71
C ARG A 180 -1.16 16.37 -22.47
N GLN A 181 -2.12 15.48 -22.65
CA GLN A 181 -1.93 14.04 -22.48
C GLN A 181 -0.80 13.53 -23.39
N ASP A 182 0.10 12.73 -22.83
CA ASP A 182 1.10 11.97 -23.56
C ASP A 182 1.06 10.47 -23.18
N MET A 183 1.91 9.68 -23.83
CA MET A 183 2.08 8.23 -23.66
C MET A 183 3.56 7.85 -23.58
N ARG A 184 3.94 7.03 -22.60
CA ARG A 184 5.28 6.45 -22.47
C ARG A 184 5.27 4.96 -22.78
N LEU A 185 6.27 4.48 -23.50
CA LEU A 185 6.47 3.03 -23.71
C LEU A 185 7.17 2.43 -22.49
N VAL A 186 6.57 1.41 -21.88
CA VAL A 186 7.10 0.71 -20.69
C VAL A 186 6.93 -0.80 -20.80
N PHE A 187 7.77 -1.54 -20.10
CA PHE A 187 7.47 -2.92 -19.70
C PHE A 187 6.67 -2.91 -18.41
N VAL A 188 5.64 -3.76 -18.31
CA VAL A 188 4.86 -3.95 -17.08
C VAL A 188 4.65 -5.43 -16.80
N ASP A 189 4.82 -5.86 -15.55
CA ASP A 189 4.42 -7.20 -15.09
C ASP A 189 2.95 -7.19 -14.71
N LEU A 190 2.13 -7.97 -15.44
CA LEU A 190 0.69 -8.08 -15.20
C LEU A 190 0.30 -9.38 -14.47
N THR A 191 1.26 -10.22 -14.05
CA THR A 191 1.04 -11.54 -13.43
C THR A 191 0.09 -11.50 -12.23
N TYR A 192 0.36 -10.63 -11.25
CA TYR A 192 -0.49 -10.45 -10.07
C TYR A 192 -1.50 -9.30 -10.25
N SER A 193 -1.57 -8.72 -11.44
CA SER A 193 -2.54 -7.67 -11.73
C SER A 193 -3.92 -8.26 -12.00
N SER A 194 -4.95 -7.57 -11.52
CA SER A 194 -6.34 -7.77 -11.94
C SER A 194 -6.60 -6.93 -13.18
N CYS A 195 -6.00 -7.31 -14.31
CA CYS A 195 -6.19 -6.63 -15.60
C CYS A 195 -6.76 -7.58 -16.67
N GLU A 196 -7.64 -7.05 -17.50
CA GLU A 196 -8.27 -7.77 -18.60
C GLU A 196 -8.36 -6.91 -19.87
N TYR A 197 -8.37 -7.56 -21.03
CA TYR A 197 -8.78 -6.93 -22.27
C TYR A 197 -10.30 -6.73 -22.31
N GLU A 198 -10.79 -5.87 -23.22
CA GLU A 198 -12.20 -5.51 -23.38
C GLU A 198 -13.18 -6.69 -23.59
N ASN A 199 -12.68 -7.86 -24.00
CA ASN A 199 -13.41 -9.13 -24.16
C ASN A 199 -13.41 -10.02 -22.89
N GLY A 200 -12.86 -9.57 -21.76
CA GLY A 200 -12.73 -10.34 -20.52
C GLY A 200 -11.58 -11.36 -20.51
N GLU A 201 -10.67 -11.30 -21.49
CA GLU A 201 -9.45 -12.11 -21.53
C GLU A 201 -8.43 -11.53 -20.54
N GLU A 202 -8.01 -12.33 -19.57
CA GLU A 202 -7.07 -11.92 -18.52
C GLU A 202 -5.65 -11.71 -19.07
N VAL A 203 -4.96 -10.66 -18.59
CA VAL A 203 -3.60 -10.31 -19.03
C VAL A 203 -2.58 -10.65 -17.95
N LYS A 204 -1.53 -11.42 -18.30
CA LYS A 204 -0.55 -12.01 -17.36
C LYS A 204 0.88 -11.98 -17.91
N GLY A 205 1.88 -11.90 -17.03
CA GLY A 205 3.28 -11.83 -17.41
C GLY A 205 3.69 -10.45 -17.94
N TYR A 206 4.95 -10.34 -18.38
CA TYR A 206 5.50 -9.09 -18.89
C TYR A 206 4.87 -8.69 -20.23
N HIS A 207 4.43 -7.44 -20.31
CA HIS A 207 3.86 -6.83 -21.52
C HIS A 207 4.59 -5.54 -21.86
N LEU A 208 4.78 -5.30 -23.16
CA LEU A 208 5.22 -4.00 -23.67
C LEU A 208 3.98 -3.15 -23.95
N VAL A 209 3.83 -2.02 -23.25
CA VAL A 209 2.61 -1.21 -23.27
C VAL A 209 2.90 0.29 -23.36
N TYR A 210 1.90 1.04 -23.78
CA TYR A 210 1.84 2.49 -23.61
C TYR A 210 1.09 2.84 -22.32
N GLU A 211 1.77 3.54 -21.44
CA GLU A 211 1.26 4.09 -20.19
C GLU A 211 0.94 5.59 -20.34
N PRO A 212 -0.24 6.06 -19.89
CA PRO A 212 -0.64 7.45 -20.01
C PRO A 212 0.12 8.36 -19.02
N GLU A 213 0.66 9.48 -19.52
CA GLU A 213 1.27 10.54 -18.72
C GLU A 213 0.50 11.87 -18.91
N PRO A 214 -0.18 12.40 -17.88
CA PRO A 214 -0.48 11.76 -16.60
C PRO A 214 -1.53 10.65 -16.76
N SER A 215 -1.54 9.69 -15.83
CA SER A 215 -2.60 8.67 -15.72
C SER A 215 -3.83 9.22 -15.00
N HIS A 216 -3.59 9.98 -13.93
CA HIS A 216 -4.59 10.75 -13.18
C HIS A 216 -4.11 12.19 -13.02
N ALA A 217 -5.04 13.14 -13.06
CA ALA A 217 -4.81 14.55 -12.87
C ALA A 217 -5.90 15.16 -11.99
N PHE A 218 -5.53 16.16 -11.22
CA PHE A 218 -6.40 16.83 -10.25
C PHE A 218 -6.48 18.31 -10.62
N ILE A 219 -7.61 18.72 -11.21
CA ILE A 219 -7.82 20.09 -11.69
C ILE A 219 -8.77 20.81 -10.74
N ASP A 220 -8.36 21.94 -10.19
CA ASP A 220 -9.21 22.79 -9.35
C ASP A 220 -10.45 23.26 -10.13
N ALA A 221 -11.64 22.94 -9.62
CA ALA A 221 -12.88 23.17 -10.35
C ALA A 221 -13.23 24.66 -10.50
N SER A 222 -12.71 25.53 -9.63
CA SER A 222 -12.99 26.97 -9.64
C SER A 222 -12.11 27.73 -10.64
N THR A 223 -10.86 27.28 -10.81
CA THR A 223 -9.83 27.97 -11.59
C THR A 223 -9.44 27.25 -12.88
N GLY A 224 -9.78 25.97 -13.03
CA GLY A 224 -9.38 25.13 -14.16
C GLY A 224 -7.88 24.82 -14.19
N LYS A 225 -7.16 25.07 -13.09
CA LYS A 225 -5.72 24.85 -12.97
C LYS A 225 -5.41 23.50 -12.37
N ASP A 226 -4.29 22.93 -12.78
CA ASP A 226 -3.71 21.76 -12.13
C ASP A 226 -3.33 22.07 -10.68
N LEU A 227 -3.70 21.19 -9.75
CA LEU A 227 -3.44 21.34 -8.32
C LEU A 227 -1.96 21.15 -7.96
N TYR A 228 -1.25 20.26 -8.66
CA TYR A 228 0.14 19.88 -8.33
C TYR A 228 1.14 20.23 -9.43
N GLY A 229 0.68 20.47 -10.65
CA GLY A 229 1.51 20.78 -11.81
C GLY A 229 2.06 19.52 -12.52
N PRO A 230 2.64 19.68 -13.72
CA PRO A 230 2.99 18.56 -14.59
C PRO A 230 4.08 17.64 -14.04
N GLU A 231 4.99 18.13 -13.19
CA GLU A 231 6.10 17.33 -12.65
C GLU A 231 5.64 16.34 -11.57
N HIS A 232 4.54 16.61 -10.86
CA HIS A 232 4.00 15.71 -9.82
C HIS A 232 3.54 14.35 -10.37
N TYR A 233 3.19 14.30 -11.67
CA TYR A 233 2.69 13.09 -12.32
C TYR A 233 3.75 12.31 -13.11
N LYS A 234 4.99 12.80 -13.16
CA LYS A 234 6.10 12.11 -13.81
C LYS A 234 6.80 11.19 -12.82
N LEU A 235 7.52 10.21 -13.34
CA LEU A 235 8.47 9.47 -12.52
C LEU A 235 9.58 10.39 -11.98
N PRO A 236 10.24 10.03 -10.86
CA PRO A 236 11.45 10.69 -10.41
C PRO A 236 12.46 10.85 -11.54
N SER A 237 13.08 12.02 -11.62
CA SER A 237 14.16 12.25 -12.61
C SER A 237 15.30 11.29 -12.33
N THR A 238 15.88 10.75 -13.41
CA THR A 238 16.93 9.72 -13.33
C THR A 238 18.18 10.13 -14.08
N VAL A 239 19.34 9.70 -13.57
CA VAL A 239 20.66 9.93 -14.16
C VAL A 239 21.36 8.61 -14.46
N LEU A 240 22.09 8.57 -15.57
CA LEU A 240 22.94 7.44 -15.93
C LEU A 240 24.05 7.27 -14.91
N VAL A 241 24.43 6.02 -14.63
CA VAL A 241 25.52 5.68 -13.72
C VAL A 241 26.65 4.95 -14.45
N ASP A 242 27.89 5.36 -14.17
CA ASP A 242 29.07 4.74 -14.77
C ASP A 242 29.45 3.42 -14.07
N LYS A 243 30.00 2.49 -14.86
CA LYS A 243 30.50 1.21 -14.34
C LYS A 243 31.66 1.46 -13.34
N PRO A 244 31.64 0.86 -12.13
CA PRO A 244 32.67 1.11 -11.13
C PRO A 244 34.07 0.71 -11.61
N LEU A 245 35.04 1.62 -11.45
CA LEU A 245 36.35 1.58 -12.11
C LEU A 245 37.28 0.41 -11.72
N LYS A 246 36.96 -0.39 -10.68
CA LYS A 246 37.73 -1.57 -10.27
C LYS A 246 36.83 -2.64 -9.64
N SER A 247 36.84 -3.84 -10.20
CA SER A 247 36.44 -5.03 -9.44
C SER A 247 37.56 -5.39 -8.45
N SER A 248 37.28 -5.36 -7.15
CA SER A 248 38.09 -6.10 -6.19
C SER A 248 38.02 -7.61 -6.48
N GLN A 249 38.83 -8.42 -5.79
CA GLN A 249 38.69 -9.88 -5.81
C GLN A 249 37.23 -10.29 -5.59
N LYS A 250 36.80 -11.40 -6.23
CA LYS A 250 35.51 -12.04 -5.95
C LYS A 250 35.41 -12.36 -4.46
N LYS A 251 34.75 -11.49 -3.71
CA LYS A 251 34.33 -11.72 -2.33
C LYS A 251 33.01 -12.50 -2.34
N ASP A 252 32.68 -13.14 -1.23
CA ASP A 252 31.31 -13.57 -1.02
C ASP A 252 30.42 -12.31 -0.95
N VAL A 253 29.20 -12.39 -1.49
CA VAL A 253 28.21 -11.30 -1.39
C VAL A 253 27.94 -10.97 0.08
N PHE A 254 27.95 -11.99 0.94
CA PHE A 254 27.78 -11.84 2.38
C PHE A 254 28.94 -11.09 3.07
N ASP A 255 30.11 -10.92 2.42
CA ASP A 255 31.24 -10.13 2.92
C ASP A 255 31.11 -8.62 2.62
N LEU A 256 30.05 -8.21 1.90
CA LEU A 256 29.76 -6.82 1.54
C LEU A 256 28.69 -6.18 2.45
N PHE A 257 28.07 -6.99 3.32
CA PHE A 257 27.05 -6.58 4.28
C PHE A 257 27.67 -6.02 5.56
N ASP A 258 26.94 -5.13 6.26
CA ASP A 258 27.39 -4.47 7.50
C ASP A 258 27.33 -5.36 8.77
N TRP A 259 27.62 -6.66 8.62
CA TRP A 259 27.48 -7.66 9.67
C TRP A 259 28.76 -8.45 9.92
N ASP A 260 28.88 -8.99 11.13
CA ASP A 260 29.90 -9.97 11.51
C ASP A 260 29.26 -11.36 11.52
N LYS A 261 29.37 -12.08 10.39
CA LYS A 261 28.79 -13.41 10.16
C LYS A 261 29.12 -14.43 11.26
N GLU A 262 30.23 -14.26 11.99
CA GLU A 262 30.61 -15.13 13.11
C GLU A 262 29.88 -14.80 14.42
N LYS A 263 29.39 -13.56 14.60
CA LYS A 263 28.58 -13.14 15.76
C LYS A 263 27.10 -13.43 15.60
N PHE A 264 26.61 -13.51 14.38
CA PHE A 264 25.22 -13.86 14.09
C PHE A 264 24.99 -15.38 14.16
N VAL A 265 23.75 -15.77 14.44
CA VAL A 265 23.28 -17.16 14.43
C VAL A 265 21.91 -17.23 13.78
N LYS A 266 21.73 -18.22 12.90
CA LYS A 266 20.45 -18.51 12.23
C LYS A 266 19.44 -18.99 13.27
N ILE A 267 18.28 -18.32 13.33
CA ILE A 267 17.17 -18.71 14.23
C ILE A 267 15.98 -19.30 13.49
N ASP A 268 15.83 -18.98 12.20
CA ASP A 268 14.65 -19.34 11.40
C ASP A 268 15.03 -19.43 9.91
N GLU A 269 14.31 -20.28 9.19
CA GLU A 269 14.29 -20.34 7.73
C GLU A 269 12.91 -20.77 7.26
N LYS A 270 12.26 -19.90 6.50
CA LYS A 270 11.00 -20.17 5.83
C LYS A 270 11.27 -20.33 4.34
N VAL A 271 10.75 -21.41 3.77
CA VAL A 271 10.74 -21.66 2.32
C VAL A 271 9.31 -21.48 1.84
N ASP A 272 9.09 -20.47 1.02
CA ASP A 272 7.81 -20.20 0.36
C ASP A 272 7.82 -20.78 -1.06
N GLU A 273 6.91 -20.37 -1.95
CA GLU A 273 6.82 -20.94 -3.31
C GLU A 273 8.07 -20.62 -4.14
N ASP A 274 8.48 -19.35 -4.19
CA ASP A 274 9.61 -18.88 -5.01
C ASP A 274 10.81 -18.34 -4.19
N GLU A 275 10.65 -18.15 -2.88
CA GLU A 275 11.63 -17.52 -1.99
C GLU A 275 12.10 -18.42 -0.84
N VAL A 276 13.35 -18.22 -0.41
CA VAL A 276 13.90 -18.72 0.86
C VAL A 276 14.26 -17.53 1.74
N ARG A 277 13.58 -17.36 2.87
CA ARG A 277 13.82 -16.28 3.84
C ARG A 277 14.48 -16.82 5.09
N ILE A 278 15.70 -16.35 5.36
CA ILE A 278 16.55 -16.79 6.47
C ILE A 278 16.72 -15.63 7.46
N LYS A 279 16.52 -15.89 8.75
CA LYS A 279 16.65 -14.88 9.81
C LYS A 279 17.82 -15.21 10.75
N PHE A 280 18.56 -14.17 11.11
CA PHE A 280 19.71 -14.25 12.00
C PHE A 280 19.61 -13.18 13.11
N VAL A 281 20.11 -13.50 14.30
CA VAL A 281 20.24 -12.56 15.43
C VAL A 281 21.64 -12.66 16.03
N LEU A 282 22.04 -11.68 16.84
CA LEU A 282 23.31 -11.75 17.56
C LEU A 282 23.30 -12.87 18.62
N LYS A 283 24.39 -13.65 18.70
CA LYS A 283 24.58 -14.71 19.70
C LYS A 283 24.49 -14.22 21.16
N GLU A 284 24.87 -12.97 21.39
CA GLU A 284 24.80 -12.32 22.71
C GLU A 284 23.34 -12.05 23.14
N GLU A 285 22.42 -11.85 22.19
CA GLU A 285 21.02 -11.57 22.49
C GLU A 285 20.21 -12.82 22.84
N LEU A 286 20.63 -14.00 22.37
CA LEU A 286 20.08 -15.27 22.83
C LEU A 286 20.34 -15.56 24.33
N GLN A 287 21.20 -14.76 24.98
CA GLN A 287 21.53 -14.86 26.41
C GLN A 287 20.84 -13.78 27.26
N LYS A 288 20.18 -12.79 26.64
CA LYS A 288 19.37 -11.81 27.36
C LYS A 288 18.08 -12.48 27.82
N GLU A 289 17.76 -12.39 29.11
CA GLU A 289 16.38 -12.59 29.56
C GLU A 289 15.54 -11.43 28.99
N ILE A 290 14.68 -11.75 28.02
CA ILE A 290 13.72 -10.79 27.48
C ILE A 290 12.60 -10.70 28.51
N GLU A 291 12.57 -9.60 29.27
CA GLU A 291 11.45 -9.30 30.18
C GLU A 291 10.18 -9.10 29.34
N GLU A 292 9.25 -10.07 29.41
CA GLU A 292 7.90 -9.89 28.88
C GLU A 292 7.22 -8.76 29.67
N LYS A 293 6.83 -7.68 28.97
CA LYS A 293 6.08 -6.55 29.54
C LYS A 293 4.60 -6.93 29.75
N ASP A 294 3.65 -5.99 29.68
CA ASP A 294 2.24 -6.39 29.61
C ASP A 294 2.04 -7.26 28.35
N SER A 295 1.81 -8.55 28.60
CA SER A 295 1.51 -9.60 27.62
C SER A 295 0.35 -9.30 26.66
N TYR A 296 -0.41 -8.24 26.93
CA TYR A 296 -1.52 -7.76 26.12
C TYR A 296 -1.20 -6.49 25.32
N SER A 297 -0.01 -5.91 25.41
CA SER A 297 0.40 -4.80 24.55
C SER A 297 0.54 -5.24 23.09
N MET A 298 0.33 -4.31 22.16
CA MET A 298 0.48 -4.54 20.73
C MET A 298 1.95 -4.88 20.38
N ASP A 299 2.90 -4.28 21.09
CA ASP A 299 4.34 -4.57 21.01
C ASP A 299 4.66 -6.04 21.37
N GLU A 300 4.21 -6.53 22.52
CA GLU A 300 4.41 -7.93 22.90
C GLU A 300 3.66 -8.92 21.99
N PHE A 301 2.48 -8.54 21.47
CA PHE A 301 1.80 -9.32 20.43
C PHE A 301 2.64 -9.41 19.15
N TYR A 302 3.19 -8.31 18.65
CA TYR A 302 4.04 -8.34 17.46
C TYR A 302 5.33 -9.13 17.70
N LYS A 303 6.00 -8.95 18.84
CA LYS A 303 7.16 -9.74 19.27
C LYS A 303 6.88 -11.25 19.36
N LYS A 304 5.64 -11.65 19.67
CA LYS A 304 5.24 -13.06 19.71
C LYS A 304 5.11 -13.66 18.30
N HIS A 305 4.45 -12.97 17.37
CA HIS A 305 4.22 -13.48 16.00
C HIS A 305 5.40 -13.21 15.06
N PHE A 306 6.24 -12.23 15.38
CA PHE A 306 7.49 -11.89 14.71
C PHE A 306 8.65 -11.92 15.73
N PRO A 307 9.15 -13.11 16.12
CA PRO A 307 10.18 -13.26 17.17
C PRO A 307 11.45 -12.42 16.99
N MET A 308 11.79 -12.07 15.74
CA MET A 308 12.90 -11.15 15.43
C MET A 308 12.75 -9.74 16.04
N LEU A 309 11.53 -9.29 16.36
CA LEU A 309 11.30 -8.01 17.05
C LEU A 309 11.64 -8.05 18.56
N LYS A 310 12.00 -9.22 19.09
CA LYS A 310 12.57 -9.36 20.46
C LYS A 310 14.07 -9.02 20.53
N HIS A 311 14.67 -8.66 19.39
CA HIS A 311 16.11 -8.52 19.21
C HIS A 311 16.48 -7.08 18.82
N ASP A 312 17.51 -6.52 19.44
CA ASP A 312 17.94 -5.13 19.20
C ASP A 312 18.73 -5.03 17.87
N GLU A 313 19.42 -6.11 17.48
CA GLU A 313 20.10 -6.25 16.19
C GLU A 313 19.76 -7.61 15.51
N PHE A 314 19.10 -7.55 14.35
CA PHE A 314 18.73 -8.74 13.57
C PHE A 314 18.96 -8.55 12.07
N VAL A 315 19.12 -9.66 11.35
CA VAL A 315 19.34 -9.70 9.90
C VAL A 315 18.33 -10.64 9.24
N VAL A 316 17.72 -10.17 8.15
CA VAL A 316 16.87 -10.96 7.27
C VAL A 316 17.52 -11.01 5.88
N ILE A 317 17.68 -12.22 5.35
CA ILE A 317 18.16 -12.49 3.99
C ILE A 317 17.05 -13.22 3.25
N THR A 318 16.70 -12.73 2.06
CA THR A 318 15.74 -13.38 1.16
C THR A 318 16.46 -13.74 -0.14
N LEU A 319 16.40 -15.02 -0.49
CA LEU A 319 17.00 -15.61 -1.69
C LEU A 319 15.93 -16.12 -2.63
N ASP A 320 16.15 -15.97 -3.93
CA ASP A 320 15.43 -16.69 -4.97
C ASP A 320 15.71 -18.19 -4.83
N LYS A 321 14.65 -19.00 -4.77
CA LYS A 321 14.72 -20.43 -4.41
C LYS A 321 15.34 -21.29 -5.50
N GLU A 322 15.16 -20.93 -6.78
CA GLU A 322 15.68 -21.71 -7.91
C GLU A 322 17.15 -21.41 -8.19
N THR A 323 17.55 -20.13 -8.08
CA THR A 323 18.88 -19.65 -8.43
C THR A 323 19.81 -19.43 -7.24
N ASN A 324 19.27 -19.39 -6.01
CA ASN A 324 19.97 -18.97 -4.80
C ASN A 324 20.55 -17.54 -4.92
N GLN A 325 19.96 -16.68 -5.76
CA GLN A 325 20.34 -15.29 -5.91
C GLN A 325 19.75 -14.43 -4.79
N LEU A 326 20.49 -13.42 -4.33
CA LEU A 326 19.98 -12.46 -3.35
C LEU A 326 18.87 -11.59 -3.96
N LEU A 327 17.68 -11.61 -3.33
CA LEU A 327 16.56 -10.72 -3.64
C LEU A 327 16.48 -9.55 -2.64
N SER A 328 16.73 -9.84 -1.36
CA SER A 328 16.79 -8.80 -0.32
C SER A 328 17.75 -9.15 0.80
N PHE A 329 18.38 -8.12 1.35
CA PHE A 329 19.09 -8.14 2.63
C PHE A 329 18.59 -6.96 3.46
N PHE A 330 18.22 -7.19 4.71
CA PHE A 330 17.84 -6.15 5.65
C PHE A 330 18.53 -6.39 6.98
N MET A 331 19.29 -5.41 7.44
CA MET A 331 19.86 -5.39 8.79
C MET A 331 19.16 -4.33 9.63
N TRP A 332 18.47 -4.78 10.67
CA TRP A 332 18.01 -3.91 11.75
C TRP A 332 19.12 -3.76 12.78
N LYS A 333 19.32 -2.51 13.20
CA LYS A 333 20.25 -2.16 14.26
C LYS A 333 19.82 -0.84 14.87
N ASP A 334 19.61 -0.86 16.19
CA ASP A 334 19.27 0.30 17.01
C ASP A 334 20.12 1.54 16.68
N GLU A 335 19.51 2.73 16.78
CA GLU A 335 20.02 4.01 16.28
C GLU A 335 21.17 4.59 17.12
N LYS A 336 22.28 3.86 17.14
CA LYS A 336 23.58 4.34 17.61
C LYS A 336 24.03 5.44 16.65
N LYS A 337 24.61 6.53 17.18
CA LYS A 337 25.16 7.63 16.38
C LYS A 337 26.18 7.12 15.36
N ARG A 338 25.75 6.99 14.11
CA ARG A 338 26.58 6.63 12.94
C ARG A 338 27.45 7.83 12.56
N LYS A 339 28.59 7.60 11.91
CA LYS A 339 29.47 8.69 11.43
C LYS A 339 29.54 8.70 9.92
N THR A 340 29.39 9.87 9.32
CA THR A 340 29.70 10.06 7.90
C THR A 340 31.22 10.19 7.73
N ILE A 341 31.87 9.15 7.18
CA ILE A 341 33.30 9.14 6.81
C ILE A 341 33.46 9.17 5.29
N LEU A 342 32.59 8.46 4.57
CA LEU A 342 32.54 8.40 3.13
C LEU A 342 31.62 9.50 2.57
N SER A 343 31.97 10.04 1.41
CA SER A 343 31.07 10.90 0.63
C SER A 343 30.00 10.08 -0.08
N ARG A 344 28.88 10.74 -0.46
CA ARG A 344 27.82 10.15 -1.28
C ARG A 344 28.35 9.50 -2.57
N GLU A 345 29.32 10.10 -3.26
CA GLU A 345 29.97 9.51 -4.44
C GLU A 345 30.73 8.21 -4.12
N GLN A 346 31.42 8.15 -2.97
CA GLN A 346 32.12 6.93 -2.53
C GLN A 346 31.11 5.84 -2.16
N CYS A 347 30.03 6.18 -1.45
CA CYS A 347 28.93 5.26 -1.15
C CYS A 347 28.20 4.79 -2.42
N LEU A 348 27.96 5.67 -3.40
CA LEU A 348 27.38 5.29 -4.69
C LEU A 348 28.30 4.29 -5.42
N SER A 349 29.61 4.55 -5.44
CA SER A 349 30.57 3.60 -6.01
C SER A 349 30.54 2.24 -5.31
N LYS A 350 30.27 2.19 -3.99
CA LYS A 350 30.06 0.94 -3.24
C LYS A 350 28.75 0.24 -3.60
N ALA A 351 27.64 0.99 -3.70
CA ALA A 351 26.35 0.46 -4.12
C ALA A 351 26.42 -0.14 -5.55
N LEU A 352 27.05 0.56 -6.49
CA LEU A 352 27.25 0.08 -7.86
C LEU A 352 28.20 -1.13 -7.92
N GLN A 353 29.27 -1.16 -7.10
CA GLN A 353 30.13 -2.34 -6.95
C GLN A 353 29.35 -3.55 -6.45
N PHE A 354 28.47 -3.35 -5.46
CA PHE A 354 27.61 -4.40 -4.93
C PHE A 354 26.61 -4.89 -5.99
N LEU A 355 25.90 -3.99 -6.69
CA LEU A 355 24.98 -4.35 -7.77
C LEU A 355 25.63 -5.22 -8.83
N GLU A 356 26.83 -4.88 -9.28
CA GLU A 356 27.58 -5.66 -10.27
C GLU A 356 28.01 -7.07 -9.78
N HIS A 357 27.96 -7.36 -8.47
CA HIS A 357 28.11 -8.72 -7.95
C HIS A 357 26.79 -9.51 -7.95
N ILE A 358 25.65 -8.85 -7.77
CA ILE A 358 24.32 -9.51 -7.75
C ILE A 358 23.77 -9.68 -9.16
N ILE A 359 23.87 -8.65 -9.99
CA ILE A 359 23.34 -8.56 -11.34
C ILE A 359 24.50 -8.24 -12.29
N PRO A 360 24.93 -9.17 -13.17
CA PRO A 360 26.01 -8.93 -14.11
C PRO A 360 25.71 -7.75 -15.06
N ASP A 361 26.65 -6.81 -15.17
CA ASP A 361 26.47 -5.56 -15.93
C ASP A 361 25.27 -4.71 -15.46
N ALA A 362 24.93 -4.75 -14.17
CA ALA A 362 23.84 -3.97 -13.57
C ALA A 362 23.77 -2.52 -14.08
N THR A 363 24.92 -1.85 -14.20
CA THR A 363 25.03 -0.45 -14.66
C THR A 363 24.51 -0.17 -16.07
N LYS A 364 24.29 -1.19 -16.90
CA LYS A 364 23.59 -1.05 -18.19
C LYS A 364 22.08 -0.97 -18.07
N TYR A 365 21.52 -1.45 -16.96
CA TYR A 365 20.09 -1.64 -16.76
C TYR A 365 19.51 -0.75 -15.66
N VAL A 366 20.32 0.06 -14.99
CA VAL A 366 19.86 0.93 -13.90
C VAL A 366 20.16 2.40 -14.16
N GLN A 367 19.24 3.25 -13.72
CA GLN A 367 19.45 4.70 -13.64
C GLN A 367 19.13 5.18 -12.23
N LEU A 368 20.02 5.96 -11.63
CA LEU A 368 19.89 6.46 -10.26
C LEU A 368 18.85 7.57 -10.20
N TRP A 369 17.99 7.57 -9.19
CA TRP A 369 17.06 8.67 -8.94
C TRP A 369 17.79 9.92 -8.41
N ASP A 370 17.42 11.09 -8.93
CA ASP A 370 18.03 12.39 -8.58
C ASP A 370 17.41 13.03 -7.32
N ASN A 371 16.41 12.39 -6.69
CA ASN A 371 15.88 12.82 -5.40
C ASN A 371 16.73 12.26 -4.25
N TYR A 372 17.38 13.16 -3.50
CA TYR A 372 18.18 12.83 -2.33
C TYR A 372 17.59 13.48 -1.08
N GLU A 373 17.32 12.65 -0.08
CA GLU A 373 17.04 13.06 1.28
C GLU A 373 18.28 12.75 2.14
N GLU A 374 18.84 13.79 2.77
CA GLU A 374 20.01 13.67 3.64
C GLU A 374 19.65 12.96 4.95
N GLU A 375 20.44 11.95 5.33
CA GLU A 375 20.38 11.34 6.65
C GLU A 375 21.79 11.12 7.20
N GLU A 376 21.97 11.37 8.51
CA GLU A 376 23.26 11.25 9.15
C GLU A 376 23.73 9.78 9.20
N GLY A 377 24.81 9.48 8.47
CA GLY A 377 25.47 8.17 8.49
C GLY A 377 24.87 7.10 7.57
N ILE A 378 23.80 7.38 6.81
CA ILE A 378 23.26 6.46 5.80
C ILE A 378 23.16 7.15 4.44
N GLU A 379 23.74 6.54 3.41
CA GLU A 379 23.52 6.95 2.03
C GLU A 379 22.50 6.00 1.35
N ARG A 380 21.36 6.57 0.95
CA ARG A 380 20.29 5.85 0.24
C ARG A 380 20.38 6.08 -1.27
N PHE A 381 20.15 5.03 -2.04
CA PHE A 381 20.13 5.04 -3.50
C PHE A 381 18.95 4.21 -4.01
N SER A 382 18.08 4.83 -4.81
CA SER A 382 17.00 4.18 -5.55
C SER A 382 17.33 4.18 -7.03
N PHE A 383 17.10 3.06 -7.70
CA PHE A 383 17.46 2.84 -9.10
C PHE A 383 16.26 2.35 -9.90
N SER A 384 15.82 3.12 -10.89
CA SER A 384 14.85 2.63 -11.88
C SER A 384 15.52 1.65 -12.83
N ILE A 385 14.78 0.63 -13.26
CA ILE A 385 15.27 -0.42 -14.16
C ILE A 385 14.86 -0.10 -15.60
N TYR A 386 15.81 -0.24 -16.52
CA TYR A 386 15.63 -0.08 -17.96
C TYR A 386 16.20 -1.29 -18.70
N VAL A 387 15.44 -1.84 -19.64
CA VAL A 387 15.90 -2.93 -20.51
C VAL A 387 15.66 -2.53 -21.96
N ASN A 388 16.70 -2.56 -22.80
CA ASN A 388 16.67 -2.03 -24.17
C ASN A 388 16.17 -0.58 -24.23
N ASP A 389 16.64 0.26 -23.31
CA ASP A 389 16.25 1.67 -23.11
C ASP A 389 14.76 1.91 -22.76
N ILE A 390 14.00 0.84 -22.43
CA ILE A 390 12.58 0.90 -22.03
C ILE A 390 12.48 0.72 -20.51
N HIS A 391 11.75 1.61 -19.83
CA HIS A 391 11.53 1.54 -18.38
C HIS A 391 10.72 0.29 -17.99
N VAL A 392 11.07 -0.34 -16.88
CA VAL A 392 10.30 -1.44 -16.28
C VAL A 392 9.44 -0.89 -15.14
N GLU A 393 8.14 -0.77 -15.39
CA GLU A 393 7.21 -0.06 -14.54
C GLU A 393 7.01 -0.75 -13.18
N ARG A 394 6.96 0.05 -12.10
CA ARG A 394 6.93 -0.38 -10.68
C ARG A 394 8.11 -1.25 -10.22
N LYS A 395 9.15 -1.45 -11.03
CA LYS A 395 10.33 -2.27 -10.72
C LYS A 395 11.55 -1.36 -10.51
N TYR A 396 12.07 -1.35 -9.29
CA TYR A 396 13.22 -0.53 -8.89
C TYR A 396 14.07 -1.25 -7.84
N ILE A 397 15.32 -0.81 -7.68
CA ILE A 397 16.25 -1.38 -6.71
C ILE A 397 16.60 -0.32 -5.67
N MET A 398 16.56 -0.68 -4.38
CA MET A 398 16.98 0.16 -3.27
C MET A 398 18.25 -0.40 -2.62
N ILE A 399 19.20 0.50 -2.33
CA ILE A 399 20.41 0.19 -1.54
C ILE A 399 20.64 1.27 -0.49
N ASN A 400 20.85 0.86 0.76
CA ASN A 400 21.34 1.71 1.83
C ASN A 400 22.78 1.32 2.19
N ILE A 401 23.70 2.28 2.13
CA ILE A 401 25.12 2.11 2.47
C ILE A 401 25.41 2.80 3.80
N ASN A 402 26.10 2.11 4.72
CA ASN A 402 26.64 2.72 5.92
C ASN A 402 27.78 3.69 5.53
N ALA A 403 27.63 4.99 5.84
CA ALA A 403 28.60 6.01 5.46
C ALA A 403 29.89 6.00 6.32
N GLU A 404 29.96 5.19 7.39
CA GLU A 404 31.17 5.04 8.21
C GLU A 404 32.18 4.07 7.55
N ASN A 405 31.69 2.98 6.94
CA ASN A 405 32.52 1.87 6.45
C ASN A 405 32.28 1.44 5.00
N GLY A 406 31.18 1.87 4.37
CA GLY A 406 30.82 1.55 2.99
C GLY A 406 30.22 0.15 2.78
N ALA A 407 29.73 -0.49 3.84
CA ALA A 407 29.02 -1.76 3.79
C ALA A 407 27.52 -1.57 3.51
N VAL A 408 26.88 -2.59 2.95
CA VAL A 408 25.44 -2.60 2.66
C VAL A 408 24.67 -2.91 3.94
N MET A 409 23.69 -2.06 4.28
CA MET A 409 22.76 -2.27 5.41
C MET A 409 21.36 -2.73 4.95
N HIS A 410 20.96 -2.32 3.74
CA HIS A 410 19.72 -2.75 3.13
C HIS A 410 19.92 -2.89 1.62
N TYR A 411 19.34 -3.95 1.06
CA TYR A 411 19.15 -4.19 -0.36
C TYR A 411 17.73 -4.73 -0.55
N SER A 412 17.00 -4.17 -1.49
CA SER A 412 15.78 -4.75 -2.03
C SER A 412 15.83 -4.56 -3.54
N GLY A 413 15.68 -5.66 -4.27
CA GLY A 413 15.75 -5.66 -5.72
C GLY A 413 15.17 -6.93 -6.31
N GLU A 414 15.42 -7.13 -7.59
CA GLU A 414 14.80 -8.15 -8.42
C GLU A 414 15.86 -9.18 -8.88
N SER A 415 15.42 -10.36 -9.31
CA SER A 415 16.36 -11.41 -9.76
C SER A 415 17.11 -10.99 -11.04
N GLY A 416 18.29 -11.53 -11.26
CA GLY A 416 19.01 -11.37 -12.53
C GLY A 416 18.34 -12.12 -13.69
N ASN A 417 17.29 -12.90 -13.43
CA ASN A 417 16.58 -13.66 -14.43
C ASN A 417 15.51 -12.85 -15.15
N PHE A 418 14.74 -11.97 -14.50
CA PHE A 418 13.73 -11.17 -15.23
C PHE A 418 14.39 -10.24 -16.26
N ILE A 419 15.60 -9.72 -16.01
CA ILE A 419 16.37 -8.94 -17.01
C ILE A 419 16.67 -9.81 -18.24
N LYS A 420 17.08 -11.08 -18.06
CA LYS A 420 17.32 -12.01 -19.18
C LYS A 420 16.03 -12.34 -19.93
N GLU A 421 14.91 -12.45 -19.22
CA GLU A 421 13.60 -12.65 -19.81
C GLU A 421 13.21 -11.45 -20.69
N LEU A 422 13.22 -10.23 -20.12
CA LEU A 422 12.91 -8.98 -20.82
C LEU A 422 13.83 -8.71 -22.02
N LEU A 423 15.11 -9.08 -21.94
CA LEU A 423 16.05 -9.01 -23.07
C LEU A 423 15.65 -9.90 -24.26
N ALA A 424 14.79 -10.90 -24.07
CA ALA A 424 14.29 -11.79 -25.13
C ALA A 424 12.95 -11.32 -25.74
N TYR A 425 12.28 -10.30 -25.20
CA TYR A 425 11.00 -9.80 -25.73
C TYR A 425 11.17 -8.99 -27.03
N GLU A 426 10.15 -9.00 -27.87
CA GLU A 426 10.05 -8.12 -29.02
C GLU A 426 9.78 -6.67 -28.57
N THR A 427 10.83 -5.85 -28.55
CA THR A 427 10.79 -4.45 -28.08
C THR A 427 10.27 -3.44 -29.09
N THR A 428 10.07 -3.84 -30.35
CA THR A 428 9.54 -2.95 -31.39
C THR A 428 8.01 -2.89 -31.29
N PRO A 429 7.40 -1.72 -31.01
CA PRO A 429 5.95 -1.58 -31.03
C PRO A 429 5.39 -1.78 -32.43
N LYS A 430 4.29 -2.54 -32.55
CA LYS A 430 3.51 -2.64 -33.80
C LYS A 430 2.45 -1.55 -33.91
N VAL A 431 2.12 -0.92 -32.79
CA VAL A 431 1.26 0.28 -32.72
C VAL A 431 2.13 1.47 -32.37
N THR A 432 1.92 2.60 -33.06
CA THR A 432 2.66 3.83 -32.81
C THR A 432 2.13 4.57 -31.58
N LYS A 433 3.01 5.32 -30.91
CA LYS A 433 2.69 6.16 -29.74
C LYS A 433 1.49 7.07 -30.00
N GLU A 434 1.44 7.68 -31.18
CA GLU A 434 0.38 8.61 -31.61
C GLU A 434 -0.98 7.92 -31.68
N LYS A 435 -1.02 6.65 -32.11
CA LYS A 435 -2.26 5.86 -32.21
C LYS A 435 -2.72 5.34 -30.85
N ALA A 436 -1.80 4.94 -29.98
CA ALA A 436 -2.13 4.63 -28.58
C ALA A 436 -2.69 5.87 -27.85
N LEU A 437 -2.10 7.03 -28.09
CA LEU A 437 -2.55 8.31 -27.54
C LEU A 437 -3.92 8.74 -28.07
N GLU A 438 -4.22 8.51 -29.36
CA GLU A 438 -5.55 8.73 -29.94
C GLU A 438 -6.61 7.88 -29.23
N ILE A 439 -6.41 6.57 -29.13
CA ILE A 439 -7.31 5.61 -28.46
C ILE A 439 -7.59 6.03 -27.00
N TYR A 440 -6.56 6.45 -26.27
CA TYR A 440 -6.72 6.88 -24.88
C TYR A 440 -7.41 8.24 -24.76
N ARG A 441 -7.07 9.23 -25.60
CA ARG A 441 -7.73 10.55 -25.62
C ARG A 441 -9.22 10.46 -25.92
N GLU A 442 -9.68 9.47 -26.68
CA GLU A 442 -11.12 9.20 -26.85
C GLU A 442 -11.80 8.74 -25.55
N ALA A 443 -11.07 8.01 -24.70
CA ALA A 443 -11.57 7.46 -23.45
C ALA A 443 -11.51 8.43 -22.25
N ILE A 444 -10.61 9.44 -22.25
CA ILE A 444 -10.51 10.40 -21.13
C ILE A 444 -11.87 11.05 -20.83
N ARG A 445 -12.23 11.05 -19.55
CA ARG A 445 -13.36 11.74 -18.91
C ARG A 445 -12.85 12.50 -17.70
N VAL A 446 -13.74 13.30 -17.10
CA VAL A 446 -13.48 13.91 -15.79
C VAL A 446 -14.66 13.65 -14.85
N LYS A 447 -14.35 13.48 -13.57
CA LYS A 447 -15.32 13.37 -12.49
C LYS A 447 -15.15 14.55 -11.53
N LEU A 448 -16.24 15.25 -11.23
CA LEU A 448 -16.23 16.31 -10.21
C LEU A 448 -16.40 15.66 -8.83
N GLU A 449 -15.47 15.90 -7.91
CA GLU A 449 -15.50 15.34 -6.57
C GLU A 449 -14.87 16.27 -5.51
N TRP A 450 -15.25 16.08 -4.25
CA TRP A 450 -14.60 16.74 -3.13
C TRP A 450 -13.31 15.99 -2.76
N PHE A 451 -12.26 16.76 -2.50
CA PHE A 451 -10.94 16.28 -2.10
C PHE A 451 -10.55 16.88 -0.75
N VAL A 452 -9.89 16.08 0.11
CA VAL A 452 -9.33 16.55 1.39
C VAL A 452 -7.89 16.99 1.20
N ASP A 453 -7.62 18.25 1.46
CA ASP A 453 -6.28 18.79 1.57
C ASP A 453 -5.71 18.42 2.96
N HIS A 454 -4.81 17.43 2.98
CA HIS A 454 -4.17 16.90 4.17
C HIS A 454 -2.91 17.67 4.59
N ASP A 455 -2.38 18.57 3.73
CA ASP A 455 -1.16 19.34 3.98
C ASP A 455 -1.41 20.61 4.81
N ALA A 456 -2.66 20.86 5.21
CA ALA A 456 -3.08 22.01 5.99
C ALA A 456 -3.28 21.67 7.47
N GLU A 457 -2.88 22.57 8.37
CA GLU A 457 -3.12 22.47 9.84
C GLU A 457 -4.60 22.30 10.22
N GLU A 458 -5.51 22.69 9.33
CA GLU A 458 -6.95 22.46 9.42
C GLU A 458 -7.43 21.74 8.17
N THR A 459 -8.28 20.72 8.33
CA THR A 459 -8.90 19.95 7.24
C THR A 459 -9.63 20.88 6.25
N LYS A 460 -9.09 21.02 5.04
CA LYS A 460 -9.68 21.86 3.99
C LYS A 460 -10.21 20.99 2.86
N TYR A 461 -11.39 21.35 2.34
CA TYR A 461 -12.02 20.67 1.22
C TYR A 461 -11.88 21.50 -0.04
N LYS A 462 -11.37 20.88 -1.11
CA LYS A 462 -11.29 21.46 -2.46
C LYS A 462 -12.23 20.69 -3.38
N LEU A 463 -12.92 21.39 -4.27
CA LEU A 463 -13.73 20.78 -5.31
C LEU A 463 -12.86 20.62 -6.56
N LEU A 464 -12.65 19.39 -7.03
CA LEU A 464 -11.71 19.07 -8.10
C LEU A 464 -12.39 18.27 -9.22
N TYR A 465 -11.95 18.50 -10.45
CA TYR A 465 -12.11 17.56 -11.55
C TYR A 465 -10.95 16.56 -11.52
N LYS A 466 -11.26 15.29 -11.29
CA LYS A 466 -10.32 14.17 -11.40
C LYS A 466 -10.38 13.56 -12.80
N GLN A 467 -9.24 13.38 -13.45
CA GLN A 467 -9.11 12.62 -14.69
C GLN A 467 -9.37 11.12 -14.45
N THR A 468 -10.17 10.52 -15.33
CA THR A 468 -10.51 9.09 -15.32
C THR A 468 -10.76 8.61 -16.75
N THR A 469 -10.72 7.29 -16.97
CA THR A 469 -11.20 6.65 -18.21
C THR A 469 -12.43 5.76 -17.96
N ASP A 470 -13.01 5.85 -16.76
CA ASP A 470 -14.20 5.09 -16.37
C ASP A 470 -15.42 5.42 -17.24
N GLU A 471 -15.97 4.39 -17.86
CA GLU A 471 -17.20 4.46 -18.65
C GLU A 471 -18.39 4.92 -17.79
N LYS A 472 -18.37 4.61 -16.48
CA LYS A 472 -19.36 4.94 -15.47
C LYS A 472 -19.02 6.15 -14.59
N HIS A 473 -18.08 7.03 -14.99
CA HIS A 473 -17.57 8.17 -14.19
C HIS A 473 -18.62 9.11 -13.54
N LYS A 474 -19.88 9.07 -13.98
CA LYS A 474 -21.01 9.84 -13.39
C LYS A 474 -21.78 9.08 -12.30
N GLU A 475 -21.59 7.77 -12.19
CA GLU A 475 -22.07 6.95 -11.08
C GLU A 475 -21.10 7.10 -9.89
N PRO A 476 -21.59 7.21 -8.65
CA PRO A 476 -20.74 7.74 -7.59
C PRO A 476 -19.59 6.82 -7.15
N PHE A 477 -19.81 5.50 -7.08
CA PHE A 477 -18.88 4.56 -6.43
C PHE A 477 -18.99 3.11 -6.93
N ASP A 478 -19.28 2.89 -8.21
CA ASP A 478 -19.31 1.52 -8.74
C ASP A 478 -17.88 0.96 -8.96
N CYS A 479 -17.76 -0.37 -9.05
CA CYS A 479 -16.52 -1.10 -9.35
C CYS A 479 -16.06 -0.79 -10.78
N SER A 480 -15.40 0.36 -10.91
CA SER A 480 -15.14 1.04 -12.18
C SER A 480 -13.85 0.52 -12.80
N ARG A 481 -13.99 -0.03 -14.00
CA ARG A 481 -12.85 -0.39 -14.84
C ARG A 481 -12.28 0.86 -15.50
N GLU A 482 -10.99 1.10 -15.31
CA GLU A 482 -10.27 2.17 -16.00
C GLU A 482 -9.28 1.55 -16.97
N ILE A 483 -9.10 2.18 -18.14
CA ILE A 483 -8.00 1.85 -19.05
C ILE A 483 -6.71 2.26 -18.36
N ARG A 484 -5.89 1.27 -17.97
CA ARG A 484 -4.55 1.51 -17.42
C ARG A 484 -3.52 1.69 -18.52
N TYR A 485 -3.59 0.86 -19.56
CA TYR A 485 -2.58 0.78 -20.60
C TYR A 485 -3.21 0.55 -21.98
N ILE A 486 -2.46 0.90 -23.03
CA ILE A 486 -2.72 0.42 -24.40
C ILE A 486 -1.60 -0.55 -24.78
N ASP A 487 -1.95 -1.78 -25.15
CA ASP A 487 -0.97 -2.79 -25.55
C ASP A 487 -0.19 -2.35 -26.81
N ALA A 488 1.15 -2.36 -26.75
CA ALA A 488 1.99 -1.80 -27.82
C ALA A 488 2.11 -2.71 -29.06
N GLN A 489 1.66 -3.96 -28.96
CA GLN A 489 1.73 -4.97 -30.02
C GLN A 489 0.41 -5.11 -30.79
N THR A 490 -0.71 -4.79 -30.16
CA THR A 490 -2.07 -5.01 -30.68
C THR A 490 -2.94 -3.75 -30.68
N GLY A 491 -2.64 -2.76 -29.83
CA GLY A 491 -3.45 -1.55 -29.65
C GLY A 491 -4.72 -1.77 -28.84
N ARG A 492 -4.87 -2.94 -28.21
CA ARG A 492 -6.01 -3.25 -27.33
C ARG A 492 -5.89 -2.45 -26.03
N LYS A 493 -7.02 -1.99 -25.51
CA LYS A 493 -7.13 -1.40 -24.17
C LYS A 493 -6.94 -2.50 -23.12
N ILE A 494 -6.08 -2.26 -22.14
CA ILE A 494 -5.93 -3.09 -20.94
C ILE A 494 -6.62 -2.35 -19.79
N TRP A 495 -7.67 -2.98 -19.25
CA TRP A 495 -8.54 -2.42 -18.21
C TRP A 495 -8.17 -2.97 -16.83
N SER A 496 -8.37 -2.17 -15.79
CA SER A 496 -8.43 -2.67 -14.40
C SER A 496 -9.76 -3.35 -14.12
N LYS A 497 -9.75 -4.34 -13.22
CA LYS A 497 -10.90 -5.12 -12.75
C LYS A 497 -11.21 -4.87 -11.28
#